data_AF-A0A399YF94-F1
#
_entry.id   AF-A0A399YF94-F1
#
_cell.length_a   1.000
_cell.length_b   1.000
_cell.length_c   1.000
_cell.angle_alpha   90.00
_cell.angle_beta   90.00
_cell.angle_gamma   90.00
#
_symmetry.space_group_name_H-M   'P 1'
#
loop_
_entity.id
_entity.type
_entity.pdbx_description
1 polymer ?
#
loop_
_entity_poly.entity_id
_entity_poly.type
_entity_poly.pdbx_seq_one_letter_code
_entity_poly.pdbx_strand_id
1 'polypeptide(L)'
;MLRLWRALRELLPLLPASTRWFLVGYAVLSAVLAVVDILALSLLALTLAPMVQGRAVQLPLLGEVDPAGYAWLLGAITLLVVLKGLATLVLQWVVSRRLGAYDLVIGDRLFGAYIRAPWTERLRRNTAELVRLADVGIANTTTGLLLPAASLPAELATFAAVLVVLLVAQPLTAIVTFAYLGGLAVLMYVVISPRAVVAGRVGRDYSFRVAGLMTEMMGALKEVTLRGKADEVAGEVHANRVHATRARSNLMFLNAVPKFVTDTGLVLGF
;
A
#
# COMPACT_ATOMS: atom_id res chain seq x y z
N MET A 1 2.86 10.89 -8.94
CA MET A 1 1.86 11.46 -8.00
C MET A 1 0.61 12.03 -8.69
N LEU A 2 0.72 12.88 -9.72
CA LEU A 2 -0.44 13.48 -10.43
C LEU A 2 -1.52 12.48 -10.91
N ARG A 3 -1.13 11.31 -11.41
CA ARG A 3 -2.07 10.27 -11.86
C ARG A 3 -2.80 9.58 -10.71
N LEU A 4 -2.10 9.34 -9.61
CA LEU A 4 -2.67 8.77 -8.38
C LEU A 4 -3.66 9.75 -7.77
N TRP A 5 -3.33 11.05 -7.77
CA TRP A 5 -4.21 12.12 -7.31
C TRP A 5 -5.46 12.30 -8.19
N ARG A 6 -5.34 12.16 -9.52
CA ARG A 6 -6.50 12.13 -10.43
C ARG A 6 -7.39 10.91 -10.19
N ALA A 7 -6.80 9.72 -10.10
CA ALA A 7 -7.54 8.51 -9.77
C ALA A 7 -8.23 8.61 -8.41
N LEU A 8 -7.55 9.15 -7.39
CA LEU A 8 -8.15 9.42 -6.09
C LEU A 8 -9.31 10.41 -6.22
N ARG A 9 -9.16 11.48 -7.00
CA ARG A 9 -10.19 12.51 -7.21
C ARG A 9 -11.40 12.00 -8.01
N GLU A 10 -11.21 11.01 -8.87
CA GLU A 10 -12.28 10.32 -9.61
C GLU A 10 -12.98 9.25 -8.77
N LEU A 11 -12.28 8.62 -7.82
CA LEU A 11 -12.82 7.59 -6.91
C LEU A 11 -13.43 8.16 -5.62
N LEU A 12 -12.90 9.27 -5.08
CA LEU A 12 -13.42 9.96 -3.88
C LEU A 12 -14.90 10.38 -3.94
N PRO A 13 -15.49 10.75 -5.09
CA PRO A 13 -16.91 11.03 -5.20
C PRO A 13 -17.77 9.77 -5.32
N LEU A 14 -17.19 8.62 -5.66
CA LEU A 14 -17.87 7.33 -5.70
C LEU A 14 -17.93 6.66 -4.31
N LEU A 15 -17.05 7.08 -3.40
CA LEU A 15 -17.03 6.64 -2.01
C LEU A 15 -18.14 7.31 -1.18
N PRO A 16 -18.79 6.60 -0.24
CA PRO A 16 -19.79 7.17 0.66
C PRO A 16 -19.28 8.42 1.41
N ALA A 17 -20.16 9.40 1.68
CA ALA A 17 -19.79 10.65 2.35
C ALA A 17 -19.13 10.45 3.73
N SER A 18 -19.41 9.33 4.41
CA SER A 18 -18.78 8.96 5.69
C SER A 18 -17.32 8.50 5.57
N THR A 19 -16.88 8.10 4.37
CA THR A 19 -15.54 7.54 4.13
C THR A 19 -14.45 8.59 4.18
N ARG A 20 -14.71 9.81 3.70
CA ARG A 20 -13.72 10.90 3.67
C ARG A 20 -13.28 11.28 5.08
N TRP A 21 -14.25 11.47 5.97
CA TRP A 21 -13.99 11.78 7.38
C TRP A 21 -13.31 10.62 8.11
N PHE A 22 -13.70 9.38 7.80
CA PHE A 22 -13.03 8.20 8.35
C PHE A 22 -11.55 8.12 7.93
N LEU A 23 -11.24 8.34 6.65
CA LEU A 23 -9.86 8.32 6.15
C LEU A 23 -9.02 9.46 6.74
N VAL A 24 -9.59 10.65 6.90
CA VAL A 24 -8.92 11.77 7.58
C VAL A 24 -8.68 11.44 9.05
N GLY A 25 -9.67 10.89 9.76
CA GLY A 25 -9.53 10.46 11.14
C GLY A 25 -8.46 9.38 11.31
N TYR A 26 -8.41 8.40 10.40
CA TYR A 26 -7.35 7.38 10.37
C TYR A 26 -5.97 7.98 10.13
N ALA A 27 -5.84 8.91 9.17
CA ALA A 27 -4.58 9.58 8.86
C ALA A 27 -4.05 10.36 10.07
N VAL A 28 -4.92 11.13 10.74
CA VAL A 28 -4.57 11.89 11.94
C VAL A 28 -4.18 10.95 13.08
N LEU A 29 -4.98 9.92 13.36
CA LEU A 29 -4.70 9.00 14.46
C LEU A 29 -3.41 8.20 14.23
N SER A 30 -3.16 7.78 12.99
CA SER A 30 -1.92 7.10 12.62
C SER A 30 -0.71 8.01 12.75
N ALA A 31 -0.83 9.29 12.38
CA ALA A 31 0.23 10.28 12.58
C ALA A 31 0.51 10.52 14.08
N VAL A 32 -0.52 10.59 14.92
CA VAL A 32 -0.35 10.71 16.38
C VAL A 32 0.36 9.48 16.94
N LEU A 33 -0.05 8.27 16.54
CA LEU A 33 0.62 7.03 16.96
C LEU A 33 2.09 6.97 16.52
N ALA A 34 2.43 7.52 15.34
CA ALA A 34 3.81 7.63 14.88
C ALA A 34 4.64 8.60 15.75
N VAL A 35 4.07 9.74 16.14
CA VAL A 35 4.76 10.69 17.04
C VAL A 35 4.99 10.07 18.42
N VAL A 36 4.00 9.34 18.95
CA VAL A 36 4.15 8.60 20.22
C VAL A 36 5.29 7.58 20.14
N ASP A 37 5.44 6.90 19.01
CA ASP A 37 6.52 5.94 18.78
C ASP A 37 7.90 6.59 18.81
N ILE A 38 8.04 7.72 18.12
CA ILE A 38 9.31 8.46 18.07
C ILE A 38 9.67 8.99 19.44
N LEU A 39 8.70 9.48 20.21
CA LEU A 39 8.91 9.89 21.60
C LEU A 39 9.34 8.71 22.47
N ALA A 40 8.70 7.54 22.33
CA ALA A 40 9.08 6.34 23.07
C ALA A 40 10.51 5.89 22.78
N LEU A 41 10.89 5.85 21.50
CA LEU A 41 12.24 5.50 21.05
C LEU A 41 13.28 6.54 21.50
N SER A 42 12.92 7.83 21.47
CA SER A 42 13.81 8.90 21.93
C SER A 42 14.05 8.82 23.44
N LEU A 43 13.00 8.58 24.22
CA LEU A 43 13.11 8.33 25.66
C LEU A 43 13.97 7.09 25.94
N LEU A 44 13.78 6.00 25.20
CA LEU A 44 14.60 4.80 25.34
C LEU A 44 16.08 5.11 25.02
N ALA A 45 16.37 5.81 23.93
CA ALA A 45 17.73 6.18 23.55
C ALA A 45 18.43 7.07 24.59
N LEU A 46 17.71 8.06 25.15
CA LEU A 46 18.23 8.97 26.17
C LEU A 46 18.47 8.27 27.52
N THR A 47 17.66 7.26 27.85
CA THR A 47 17.74 6.55 29.14
C THR A 47 18.76 5.42 29.12
N LEU A 48 19.03 4.83 27.96
CA LEU A 48 19.91 3.66 27.83
C LEU A 48 21.37 3.96 28.23
N ALA A 49 21.95 5.04 27.72
CA ALA A 49 23.35 5.42 27.99
C ALA A 49 23.65 5.70 29.49
N PRO A 50 22.87 6.54 30.20
CA PRO A 50 23.05 6.74 31.64
C PRO A 50 22.76 5.48 32.47
N MET A 51 21.77 4.65 32.10
CA MET A 51 21.52 3.36 32.76
C MET A 51 22.73 2.43 32.73
N VAL A 52 23.36 2.28 31.56
CA VAL A 52 24.54 1.42 31.38
C VAL A 52 25.74 1.94 32.17
N GLN A 53 25.84 3.26 32.33
CA GLN A 53 26.91 3.92 33.09
C GLN A 53 26.62 4.04 34.61
N GLY A 54 25.45 3.59 35.07
CA GLY A 54 25.03 3.72 36.48
C GLY A 54 24.80 5.15 36.96
N ARG A 55 24.58 6.11 36.04
CA ARG A 55 24.35 7.53 36.35
C ARG A 55 22.87 7.85 36.39
N ALA A 56 22.45 8.73 37.30
CA ALA A 56 21.07 9.20 37.40
C ALA A 56 20.57 9.72 36.04
N VAL A 57 19.39 9.27 35.65
CA VAL A 57 18.78 9.65 34.38
C VAL A 57 18.06 10.98 34.59
N GLN A 58 18.54 12.03 33.94
CA GLN A 58 17.84 13.31 33.87
C GLN A 58 16.80 13.26 32.76
N LEU A 59 15.53 13.04 33.13
CA LEU A 59 14.43 13.15 32.18
C LEU A 59 14.03 14.62 32.03
N PRO A 60 13.98 15.18 30.80
CA PRO A 60 13.70 16.60 30.58
C PRO A 60 12.31 17.07 31.07
N LEU A 61 11.42 16.15 31.45
CA LEU A 61 10.05 16.44 31.90
C LEU A 61 9.67 15.81 33.26
N LEU A 62 10.46 14.88 33.81
CA LEU A 62 10.09 14.06 34.99
C LEU A 62 11.11 14.12 36.15
N GLY A 63 12.25 14.81 35.97
CA GLY A 63 13.28 14.94 37.02
C GLY A 63 14.31 13.81 37.00
N GLU A 64 15.15 13.76 38.05
CA GLU A 64 16.20 12.76 38.22
C GLU A 64 15.62 11.41 38.67
N VAL A 65 15.91 10.36 37.91
CA VAL A 65 15.55 8.99 38.28
C VAL A 65 16.78 8.28 38.83
N ASP A 66 16.72 7.96 40.13
CA ASP A 66 17.71 7.20 40.87
C ASP A 66 17.75 5.73 40.38
N PRO A 67 18.85 4.96 40.58
CA PRO A 67 18.98 3.60 40.04
C PRO A 67 17.88 2.61 40.48
N ALA A 68 17.23 2.84 41.62
CA ALA A 68 16.07 2.05 42.06
C ALA A 68 14.82 2.25 41.17
N GLY A 69 14.73 3.37 40.44
CA GLY A 69 13.61 3.73 39.57
C GLY A 69 13.74 3.22 38.13
N TYR A 70 14.88 2.64 37.74
CA TYR A 70 15.11 2.20 36.35
C TYR A 70 14.12 1.13 35.90
N ALA A 71 13.79 0.17 36.77
CA ALA A 71 12.83 -0.89 36.46
C ALA A 71 11.43 -0.32 36.18
N TRP A 72 11.01 0.69 36.95
CA TRP A 72 9.73 1.37 36.74
C TRP A 72 9.71 2.20 35.45
N LEU A 73 10.79 2.92 35.17
CA LEU A 73 10.93 3.71 33.94
C LEU A 73 10.89 2.83 32.68
N LEU A 74 11.68 1.74 32.68
CA LEU A 74 11.66 0.74 31.60
C LEU A 74 10.30 0.07 31.47
N GLY A 75 9.66 -0.26 32.60
CA GLY A 75 8.29 -0.80 32.62
C GLY A 75 7.29 0.15 31.96
N ALA A 76 7.37 1.45 32.28
CA ALA A 76 6.50 2.48 31.70
C ALA A 76 6.75 2.66 30.19
N ILE A 77 8.01 2.73 29.74
CA ILE A 77 8.35 2.82 28.31
C ILE A 77 7.86 1.58 27.56
N THR A 78 8.11 0.39 28.12
CA THR A 78 7.67 -0.88 27.51
C THR A 78 6.15 -0.94 27.42
N LEU A 79 5.44 -0.54 28.48
CA LEU A 79 3.98 -0.48 28.48
C LEU A 79 3.46 0.49 27.43
N LEU A 80 4.07 1.66 27.28
CA LEU A 80 3.70 2.66 26.26
C LEU A 80 3.89 2.12 24.83
N VAL A 81 5.01 1.45 24.56
CA VAL A 81 5.27 0.79 23.26
C VAL A 81 4.25 -0.31 22.98
N VAL A 82 3.92 -1.15 23.98
CA VAL A 82 2.92 -2.21 23.85
C VAL A 82 1.52 -1.63 23.59
N LEU A 83 1.11 -0.61 24.35
CA LEU A 83 -0.19 0.05 24.18
C LEU A 83 -0.32 0.70 22.80
N LYS A 84 0.74 1.37 22.33
CA LYS A 84 0.80 1.92 20.96
C LYS A 84 0.70 0.82 19.91
N GLY A 85 1.37 -0.31 20.11
CA GLY A 85 1.29 -1.48 19.23
C GLY A 85 -0.13 -2.02 19.12
N LEU A 86 -0.81 -2.18 20.25
CA LEU A 86 -2.22 -2.60 20.30
C LEU A 86 -3.15 -1.58 19.64
N ALA A 87 -2.96 -0.29 19.89
CA ALA A 87 -3.75 0.77 19.25
C ALA A 87 -3.59 0.77 17.73
N THR A 88 -2.36 0.58 17.24
CA THR A 88 -2.06 0.47 15.80
C THR A 88 -2.73 -0.77 15.19
N LEU A 89 -2.69 -1.91 15.88
CA LEU A 89 -3.35 -3.15 15.45
C LEU A 89 -4.87 -2.98 15.35
N VAL A 90 -5.49 -2.39 16.38
CA VAL A 90 -6.94 -2.11 16.38
C VAL A 90 -7.28 -1.17 15.25
N LEU A 91 -6.49 -0.12 15.04
CA LEU A 91 -6.72 0.85 13.97
C LEU A 91 -6.65 0.18 12.58
N GLN A 92 -5.66 -0.69 12.36
CA GLN A 92 -5.52 -1.46 11.13
C GLN A 92 -6.69 -2.43 10.91
N TRP A 93 -7.19 -3.04 11.98
CA TRP A 93 -8.37 -3.91 11.92
C TRP A 93 -9.65 -3.12 11.57
N VAL A 94 -9.85 -1.94 12.17
CA VAL A 94 -10.99 -1.08 11.86
C VAL A 94 -10.95 -0.62 10.40
N VAL A 95 -9.79 -0.20 9.89
CA VAL A 95 -9.64 0.20 8.48
C VAL A 95 -9.91 -0.96 7.54
N SER A 96 -9.29 -2.11 7.76
CA SER A 96 -9.48 -3.27 6.87
C SER A 96 -10.95 -3.72 6.83
N ARG A 97 -11.62 -3.77 7.98
CA ARG A 97 -13.05 -4.11 8.05
C ARG A 97 -13.94 -3.06 7.39
N ARG A 98 -13.63 -1.78 7.56
CA ARG A 98 -14.40 -0.68 6.95
C ARG A 98 -14.24 -0.65 5.44
N LEU A 99 -13.03 -0.91 4.94
CA LEU A 99 -12.75 -1.02 3.51
C LEU A 99 -13.46 -2.22 2.87
N GLY A 100 -13.45 -3.39 3.51
CA GLY A 100 -14.22 -4.55 3.02
C GLY A 100 -15.73 -4.29 2.97
N ALA A 101 -16.28 -3.54 3.92
CA ALA A 101 -17.68 -3.13 3.87
C ALA A 101 -17.98 -2.18 2.68
N TYR A 102 -17.00 -1.39 2.23
CA TYR A 102 -17.16 -0.57 1.03
C TYR A 102 -17.10 -1.39 -0.24
N ASP A 103 -16.25 -2.42 -0.29
CA ASP A 103 -16.19 -3.32 -1.44
C ASP A 103 -17.57 -3.93 -1.72
N LEU A 104 -18.31 -4.30 -0.66
CA LEU A 104 -19.69 -4.79 -0.75
C LEU A 104 -20.64 -3.73 -1.35
N VAL A 105 -20.64 -2.50 -0.83
CA VAL A 105 -21.55 -1.43 -1.29
C VAL A 105 -21.28 -1.04 -2.75
N ILE A 106 -20.00 -1.00 -3.15
CA ILE A 106 -19.61 -0.70 -4.53
C ILE A 106 -20.01 -1.85 -5.45
N GLY A 107 -19.81 -3.09 -5.02
CA GLY A 107 -20.26 -4.30 -5.73
C GLY A 107 -21.76 -4.28 -5.99
N ASP A 108 -22.56 -4.04 -4.94
CA ASP A 108 -24.03 -3.97 -5.02
C ASP A 108 -24.50 -2.86 -5.97
N ARG A 109 -23.88 -1.67 -5.91
CA ARG A 109 -24.20 -0.57 -6.83
C ARG A 109 -23.86 -0.91 -8.28
N LEU A 110 -22.70 -1.51 -8.52
CA LEU A 110 -22.26 -1.88 -9.87
C LEU A 110 -23.19 -2.94 -10.46
N PHE A 111 -23.54 -3.95 -9.66
CA PHE A 111 -24.48 -5.00 -10.04
C PHE A 111 -25.90 -4.45 -10.29
N GLY A 112 -26.40 -3.61 -9.38
CA GLY A 112 -27.71 -2.98 -9.51
C GLY A 112 -27.81 -2.01 -10.68
N ALA A 113 -26.73 -1.33 -11.04
CA ALA A 113 -26.66 -0.49 -12.25
C ALA A 113 -26.68 -1.36 -13.52
N TYR A 114 -26.00 -2.51 -13.50
CA TYR A 114 -25.98 -3.43 -14.64
C TYR A 114 -27.35 -4.03 -14.95
N ILE A 115 -28.09 -4.51 -13.94
CA ILE A 115 -29.43 -5.09 -14.16
C ILE A 115 -30.40 -4.07 -14.76
N ARG A 116 -30.28 -2.80 -14.34
CA ARG A 116 -31.14 -1.70 -14.81
C ARG A 116 -30.68 -1.08 -16.13
N ALA A 117 -29.56 -1.51 -16.69
CA ALA A 117 -29.05 -0.96 -17.94
C ALA A 117 -29.93 -1.35 -19.15
N PRO A 118 -30.04 -0.49 -20.17
CA PRO A 118 -30.68 -0.82 -21.45
C PRO A 118 -30.16 -2.14 -22.03
N TRP A 119 -31.03 -2.88 -22.70
CA TRP A 119 -30.70 -4.20 -23.28
C TRP A 119 -29.51 -4.14 -24.24
N THR A 120 -29.38 -3.04 -24.98
CA THR A 120 -28.28 -2.76 -25.91
C THR A 120 -26.91 -2.66 -25.23
N GLU A 121 -26.85 -2.15 -24.00
CA GLU A 121 -25.61 -2.08 -23.21
C GLU A 121 -25.27 -3.41 -22.54
N ARG A 122 -26.28 -4.20 -22.18
CA ARG A 122 -26.09 -5.57 -21.65
C ARG A 122 -25.49 -6.51 -22.68
N LEU A 123 -25.94 -6.42 -23.94
CA LEU A 123 -25.41 -7.26 -25.04
C LEU A 123 -23.95 -6.96 -25.43
N ARG A 124 -23.45 -5.76 -25.13
CA ARG A 124 -22.04 -5.37 -25.43
C ARG A 124 -21.04 -5.87 -24.39
N ARG A 125 -21.48 -6.37 -23.23
CA ARG A 125 -20.60 -6.75 -22.12
C ARG A 125 -20.78 -8.22 -21.77
N ASN A 126 -19.66 -8.92 -21.68
CA ASN A 126 -19.65 -10.30 -21.22
C ASN A 126 -19.89 -10.35 -19.70
N THR A 127 -20.86 -11.16 -19.27
CA THR A 127 -21.22 -11.36 -17.85
C THR A 127 -20.02 -11.78 -17.01
N ALA A 128 -19.09 -12.59 -17.55
CA ALA A 128 -17.88 -13.02 -16.86
C ALA A 128 -16.87 -11.86 -16.65
N GLU A 129 -16.84 -10.89 -17.57
CA GLU A 129 -15.99 -9.70 -17.46
C GLU A 129 -16.51 -8.75 -16.38
N LEU A 130 -17.83 -8.66 -16.21
CA LEU A 130 -18.49 -7.88 -15.16
C LEU A 130 -18.26 -8.46 -13.77
N VAL A 131 -18.44 -9.77 -13.58
CA VAL A 131 -18.14 -10.45 -12.31
C VAL A 131 -16.66 -10.25 -11.95
N ARG A 132 -15.77 -10.38 -12.93
CA ARG A 132 -14.34 -10.15 -12.70
C ARG A 132 -14.00 -8.69 -12.41
N LEU A 133 -14.68 -7.72 -13.02
CA LEU A 133 -14.51 -6.30 -12.70
C LEU A 133 -15.00 -5.98 -11.28
N ALA A 134 -16.14 -6.56 -10.88
CA ALA A 134 -16.73 -6.40 -9.56
C ALA A 134 -15.84 -7.03 -8.48
N ASP A 135 -15.37 -8.26 -8.64
CA ASP A 135 -14.60 -8.93 -7.60
C ASP A 135 -13.13 -8.51 -7.60
N VAL A 136 -12.46 -8.59 -8.75
CA VAL A 136 -11.00 -8.39 -8.85
C VAL A 136 -10.63 -6.91 -8.99
N GLY A 137 -11.46 -6.14 -9.69
CA GLY A 137 -11.24 -4.71 -9.88
C GLY A 137 -11.40 -3.92 -8.58
N ILE A 138 -12.43 -4.23 -7.80
CA ILE A 138 -12.69 -3.60 -6.51
C ILE A 138 -11.59 -4.00 -5.51
N ALA A 139 -11.32 -5.30 -5.35
CA ALA A 139 -10.28 -5.78 -4.43
C ALA A 139 -8.90 -5.15 -4.73
N ASN A 140 -8.48 -5.08 -6.00
CA ASN A 140 -7.22 -4.45 -6.39
C ASN A 140 -7.20 -2.94 -6.16
N THR A 141 -8.34 -2.25 -6.29
CA THR A 141 -8.42 -0.81 -6.02
C THR A 141 -8.33 -0.55 -4.52
N THR A 142 -8.98 -1.38 -3.72
CA THR A 142 -9.01 -1.24 -2.26
C THR A 142 -7.66 -1.58 -1.63
N THR A 143 -7.07 -2.72 -2.01
CA THR A 143 -5.75 -3.14 -1.49
C THR A 143 -4.57 -2.45 -2.17
N GLY A 144 -4.65 -2.18 -3.47
CA GLY A 144 -3.54 -1.63 -4.25
C GLY A 144 -3.48 -0.11 -4.30
N LEU A 145 -4.57 0.61 -4.00
CA LEU A 145 -4.63 2.08 -4.07
C LEU A 145 -5.13 2.71 -2.77
N LEU A 146 -6.28 2.28 -2.25
CA LEU A 146 -6.90 2.95 -1.09
C LEU A 146 -6.10 2.76 0.19
N LEU A 147 -5.66 1.53 0.49
CA LEU A 147 -4.84 1.21 1.66
C LEU A 147 -3.51 1.97 1.67
N PRO A 148 -2.66 1.90 0.62
CA PRO A 148 -1.43 2.69 0.56
C PRO A 148 -1.67 4.19 0.60
N ALA A 149 -2.72 4.69 -0.07
CA ALA A 149 -3.04 6.12 -0.03
C ALA A 149 -3.46 6.58 1.37
N ALA A 150 -4.10 5.72 2.16
CA ALA A 150 -4.47 5.99 3.53
C ALA A 150 -3.26 5.96 4.49
N SER A 151 -2.23 5.16 4.21
CA SER A 151 -1.00 5.09 5.03
C SER A 151 -0.01 6.23 4.77
N LEU A 152 -0.03 6.83 3.57
CA LEU A 152 0.88 7.92 3.18
C LEU A 152 0.99 9.06 4.21
N PRO A 153 -0.09 9.60 4.81
CA PRO A 153 0.02 10.67 5.80
C PRO A 153 0.78 10.23 7.05
N ALA A 154 0.61 8.99 7.49
CA ALA A 154 1.33 8.44 8.64
C ALA A 154 2.82 8.30 8.31
N GLU A 155 3.15 7.78 7.12
CA GLU A 155 4.53 7.67 6.63
C GLU A 155 5.20 9.05 6.52
N LEU A 156 4.48 10.05 6.00
CA LEU A 156 4.97 11.43 5.92
C LEU A 156 5.16 12.07 7.30
N ALA A 157 4.26 11.82 8.25
CA ALA A 157 4.39 12.31 9.62
C ALA A 157 5.62 11.69 10.30
N THR A 158 5.80 10.37 10.18
CA THR A 158 7.00 9.66 10.68
C THR A 158 8.26 10.22 10.04
N PHE A 159 8.28 10.37 8.71
CA PHE A 159 9.41 10.93 7.98
C PHE A 159 9.77 12.34 8.45
N ALA A 160 8.77 13.23 8.57
CA ALA A 160 8.98 14.60 9.04
C ALA A 160 9.50 14.63 10.47
N ALA A 161 8.94 13.82 11.36
CA ALA A 161 9.36 13.75 12.76
C ALA A 161 10.80 13.21 12.90
N VAL A 162 11.16 12.14 12.18
CA VAL A 162 12.54 11.63 12.14
C VAL A 162 13.50 12.67 11.58
N LEU A 163 13.13 13.38 10.51
CA LEU A 163 13.95 14.43 9.92
C LEU A 163 14.19 15.58 10.90
N VAL A 164 13.16 16.01 11.64
CA VAL A 164 13.27 17.04 12.68
C VAL A 164 14.21 16.58 13.81
N VAL A 165 14.04 15.37 14.31
CA VAL A 165 14.91 14.80 15.36
C VAL A 165 16.36 14.77 14.89
N LEU A 166 16.61 14.32 13.66
CA LEU A 166 17.95 14.21 13.10
C LEU A 166 18.58 15.58 12.86
N LEU A 167 17.81 16.57 12.39
CA LEU A 167 18.28 17.94 12.21
C LEU A 167 18.70 18.60 13.52
N VAL A 168 17.95 18.34 14.61
CA VAL A 168 18.27 18.86 15.95
C VAL A 168 19.48 18.13 16.54
N ALA A 169 19.57 16.81 16.38
CA ALA A 169 20.64 16.01 16.95
C ALA A 169 21.98 16.16 16.20
N GLN A 170 21.95 16.05 14.86
CA GLN A 170 23.12 16.06 13.98
C GLN A 170 22.78 16.64 12.60
N PRO A 171 22.85 17.96 12.40
CA PRO A 171 22.37 18.62 11.17
C PRO A 171 23.15 18.20 9.93
N LEU A 172 24.47 18.00 10.04
CA LEU A 172 25.30 17.57 8.92
C LEU A 172 24.90 16.16 8.45
N THR A 173 24.81 15.21 9.39
CA THR A 173 24.36 13.84 9.12
C THR A 173 22.97 13.84 8.50
N ALA A 174 22.04 14.65 9.03
CA ALA A 174 20.69 14.76 8.49
C ALA A 174 20.66 15.18 7.02
N ILE A 175 21.42 16.22 6.65
CA ILE A 175 21.47 16.73 5.27
C ILE A 175 22.08 15.69 4.32
N VAL A 176 23.20 15.06 4.72
CA VAL A 176 23.86 14.04 3.90
C VAL A 176 22.95 12.84 3.69
N THR A 177 22.33 12.32 4.77
CA THR A 177 21.39 11.19 4.68
C THR A 177 20.16 11.55 3.83
N PHE A 178 19.60 12.75 4.00
CA PHE A 178 18.47 13.21 3.21
C PHE A 178 18.83 13.32 1.72
N ALA A 179 19.99 13.89 1.39
CA ALA A 179 20.47 14.01 0.02
C ALA A 179 20.73 12.64 -0.61
N TYR A 180 21.38 11.73 0.12
CA TYR A 180 21.71 10.39 -0.36
C TYR A 180 20.47 9.50 -0.55
N LEU A 181 19.66 9.33 0.50
CA LEU A 181 18.45 8.49 0.43
C LEU A 181 17.37 9.14 -0.44
N GLY A 182 17.25 10.46 -0.40
CA GLY A 182 16.37 11.21 -1.29
C GLY A 182 16.78 11.06 -2.76
N GLY A 183 18.08 11.13 -3.05
CA GLY A 183 18.62 10.86 -4.39
C GLY A 183 18.33 9.45 -4.87
N LEU A 184 18.54 8.45 -4.01
CA LEU A 184 18.21 7.04 -4.29
C LEU A 184 16.71 6.88 -4.58
N ALA A 185 15.84 7.50 -3.78
CA ALA A 185 14.39 7.47 -3.97
C ALA A 185 13.96 8.12 -5.30
N VAL A 186 14.57 9.25 -5.66
CA VAL A 186 14.32 9.92 -6.95
C VAL A 186 14.78 9.05 -8.12
N LEU A 187 15.97 8.46 -8.03
CA LEU A 187 16.48 7.55 -9.04
C LEU A 187 15.52 6.37 -9.26
N MET A 188 15.08 5.74 -8.17
CA MET A 188 14.10 4.65 -8.21
C MET A 188 12.77 5.10 -8.82
N TYR A 189 12.29 6.29 -8.46
CA TYR A 189 11.07 6.84 -9.03
C TYR A 189 11.17 7.01 -10.55
N VAL A 190 12.28 7.58 -11.04
CA VAL A 190 12.48 7.84 -12.48
C VAL A 190 12.72 6.55 -13.26
N VAL A 191 13.44 5.58 -12.70
CA VAL A 191 13.84 4.35 -13.40
C VAL A 191 12.76 3.26 -13.32
N ILE A 192 12.19 3.02 -12.13
CA ILE A 192 11.32 1.87 -11.87
C ILE A 192 9.86 2.21 -12.17
N SER A 193 9.37 3.38 -11.73
CA SER A 193 7.96 3.76 -11.86
C SER A 193 7.41 3.70 -13.30
N PRO A 194 8.06 4.28 -14.34
CA PRO A 194 7.52 4.23 -15.69
C PRO A 194 7.49 2.80 -16.24
N ARG A 195 8.51 1.99 -15.95
CA ARG A 195 8.58 0.58 -16.37
C ARG A 195 7.47 -0.25 -15.73
N ALA A 196 7.23 -0.05 -14.43
CA ALA A 196 6.17 -0.73 -13.71
C ALA A 196 4.78 -0.34 -14.26
N VAL A 197 4.55 0.94 -14.57
CA VAL A 197 3.28 1.41 -15.14
C VAL A 197 3.03 0.84 -16.54
N VAL A 198 4.07 0.69 -17.38
CA VAL A 198 3.95 0.07 -18.70
C VAL A 198 3.64 -1.42 -18.56
N ALA A 199 4.41 -2.14 -17.74
CA ALA A 199 4.18 -3.56 -17.50
C ALA A 199 2.78 -3.81 -16.88
N GLY A 200 2.31 -2.91 -16.01
CA GLY A 200 0.97 -2.89 -15.42
C GLY A 200 -0.13 -2.80 -16.46
N ARG A 201 0.00 -1.85 -17.40
CA ARG A 201 -0.99 -1.66 -18.48
C ARG A 201 -1.02 -2.84 -19.43
N VAL A 202 0.15 -3.29 -19.90
CA VAL A 202 0.25 -4.46 -20.78
C VAL A 202 -0.32 -5.71 -20.10
N GLY A 203 0.04 -5.94 -18.83
CA GLY A 203 -0.47 -7.07 -18.06
C GLY A 203 -1.99 -7.06 -17.92
N ARG A 204 -2.59 -5.89 -17.65
CA ARG A 204 -4.04 -5.70 -17.58
C ARG A 204 -4.71 -5.96 -18.94
N ASP A 205 -4.23 -5.34 -20.02
CA ASP A 205 -4.85 -5.42 -21.34
C ASP A 205 -4.85 -6.85 -21.89
N TYR A 206 -3.72 -7.55 -21.82
CA TYR A 206 -3.64 -8.96 -22.24
C TYR A 206 -4.40 -9.89 -21.29
N SER A 207 -4.47 -9.59 -19.99
CA SER A 207 -5.29 -10.37 -19.05
C SER A 207 -6.79 -10.23 -19.31
N PHE A 208 -7.25 -9.09 -19.81
CA PHE A 208 -8.64 -8.92 -20.25
C PHE A 208 -8.88 -9.64 -21.57
N ARG A 209 -7.98 -9.50 -22.55
CA ARG A 209 -8.08 -10.21 -23.83
C ARG A 209 -8.12 -11.73 -23.66
N VAL A 210 -7.25 -12.31 -22.83
CA VAL A 210 -7.27 -13.75 -22.52
C VAL A 210 -8.61 -14.18 -21.90
N ALA A 211 -9.16 -13.39 -20.98
CA ALA A 211 -10.44 -13.72 -20.34
C ALA A 211 -11.62 -13.63 -21.32
N GLY A 212 -11.61 -12.65 -22.23
CA GLY A 212 -12.59 -12.54 -23.32
C GLY A 212 -12.53 -13.76 -24.24
N LEU A 213 -11.34 -14.08 -24.77
CA LEU A 213 -11.11 -15.23 -25.64
C LEU A 213 -11.56 -16.55 -24.99
N MET A 214 -11.19 -16.78 -23.72
CA MET A 214 -11.63 -17.97 -23.00
C MET A 214 -13.14 -18.08 -22.88
N THR A 215 -13.84 -16.93 -22.72
CA THR A 215 -15.30 -16.96 -22.62
C THR A 215 -15.96 -17.21 -23.96
N GLU A 216 -15.49 -16.56 -25.03
CA GLU A 216 -16.00 -16.78 -26.39
C GLU A 216 -15.81 -18.24 -26.82
N MET A 217 -14.65 -18.81 -26.54
CA MET A 217 -14.34 -20.21 -26.82
C MET A 217 -15.20 -21.18 -26.01
N MET A 218 -15.52 -20.84 -24.76
CA MET A 218 -16.48 -21.63 -23.98
C MET A 218 -17.89 -21.58 -24.57
N GLY A 219 -18.33 -20.41 -25.06
CA GLY A 219 -19.60 -20.27 -25.77
C GLY A 219 -19.64 -21.04 -27.09
N ALA A 220 -18.52 -21.09 -27.80
CA ALA A 220 -18.37 -21.80 -29.07
C ALA A 220 -17.84 -23.24 -28.94
N LEU A 221 -17.77 -23.81 -27.73
CA LEU A 221 -17.09 -25.08 -27.47
C LEU A 221 -17.59 -26.22 -28.39
N LYS A 222 -18.91 -26.26 -28.61
CA LYS A 222 -19.54 -27.26 -29.49
C LYS A 222 -19.06 -27.13 -30.94
N GLU A 223 -18.95 -25.91 -31.47
CA GLU A 223 -18.44 -25.68 -32.83
C GLU A 223 -16.94 -25.99 -32.93
N VAL A 224 -16.15 -25.57 -31.93
CA VAL A 224 -14.70 -25.81 -31.89
C VAL A 224 -14.39 -27.31 -31.88
N THR A 225 -15.13 -28.08 -31.08
CA THR A 225 -14.99 -29.54 -30.99
C THR A 225 -15.50 -30.25 -32.23
N LEU A 226 -16.67 -29.89 -32.76
CA LEU A 226 -17.20 -30.48 -33.99
C LEU A 226 -16.33 -30.22 -35.22
N ARG A 227 -15.63 -29.07 -35.28
CA ARG A 227 -14.73 -28.72 -36.37
C ARG A 227 -13.30 -29.23 -36.19
N GLY A 228 -12.98 -29.88 -35.07
CA GLY A 228 -11.62 -30.35 -34.78
C GLY A 228 -10.59 -29.23 -34.68
N LYS A 229 -10.99 -28.02 -34.25
CA LYS A 229 -10.15 -26.81 -34.20
C LYS A 229 -9.60 -26.48 -32.81
N ALA A 230 -9.67 -27.42 -31.88
CA ALA A 230 -9.26 -27.21 -30.48
C ALA A 230 -7.80 -26.74 -30.34
N ASP A 231 -6.88 -27.30 -31.13
CA ASP A 231 -5.45 -26.95 -31.04
C ASP A 231 -5.15 -25.53 -31.56
N GLU A 232 -5.84 -25.10 -32.62
CA GLU A 232 -5.71 -23.76 -33.19
C GLU A 232 -6.19 -22.70 -32.19
N VAL A 233 -7.35 -22.97 -31.59
CA VAL A 233 -7.97 -22.17 -30.53
C VAL A 233 -7.08 -22.13 -29.28
N ALA A 234 -6.47 -23.24 -28.89
CA ALA A 234 -5.52 -23.30 -27.79
C ALA A 234 -4.24 -22.48 -28.07
N GLY A 235 -3.75 -22.50 -29.32
CA GLY A 235 -2.60 -21.70 -29.76
C GLY A 235 -2.83 -20.19 -29.63
N GLU A 236 -3.99 -19.71 -30.05
CA GLU A 236 -4.44 -18.31 -29.91
C GLU A 236 -4.46 -17.85 -28.44
N VAL A 237 -5.02 -18.66 -27.55
CA VAL A 237 -5.03 -18.38 -26.10
C VAL A 237 -3.62 -18.39 -25.53
N HIS A 238 -2.79 -19.36 -25.93
CA HIS A 238 -1.42 -19.48 -25.48
C HIS A 238 -0.61 -18.23 -25.85
N ALA A 239 -0.68 -17.76 -27.10
CA ALA A 239 0.02 -16.57 -27.56
C ALA A 239 -0.32 -15.34 -26.70
N ASN A 240 -1.61 -15.10 -26.43
CA ASN A 240 -2.04 -14.00 -25.58
C ASN A 240 -1.62 -14.18 -24.10
N ARG A 241 -1.63 -15.43 -23.59
CA ARG A 241 -1.19 -15.74 -22.21
C ARG A 241 0.31 -15.52 -22.02
N VAL A 242 1.15 -15.76 -23.03
CA VAL A 242 2.60 -15.49 -22.94
C VAL A 242 2.85 -14.01 -22.66
N HIS A 243 2.15 -13.11 -23.34
CA HIS A 243 2.26 -11.67 -23.11
C HIS A 243 1.76 -11.25 -21.72
N ALA A 244 0.59 -11.75 -21.30
CA ALA A 244 0.05 -11.47 -19.96
C ALA A 244 1.00 -11.95 -18.85
N THR A 245 1.57 -13.15 -19.01
CA THR A 245 2.46 -13.76 -18.02
C THR A 245 3.81 -13.05 -17.96
N ARG A 246 4.42 -12.69 -19.10
CA ARG A 246 5.65 -11.88 -19.13
C ARG A 246 5.47 -10.50 -18.51
N ALA A 247 4.34 -9.84 -18.79
CA ALA A 247 4.05 -8.54 -18.19
C ALA A 247 3.87 -8.67 -16.67
N ARG A 248 3.20 -9.73 -16.20
CA ARG A 248 3.02 -10.02 -14.77
C ARG A 248 4.35 -10.34 -14.08
N SER A 249 5.21 -11.16 -14.68
CA SER A 249 6.52 -11.48 -14.09
C SER A 249 7.41 -10.25 -14.00
N ASN A 250 7.43 -9.41 -15.04
CA ASN A 250 8.17 -8.15 -15.04
C ASN A 250 7.66 -7.18 -13.95
N LEU A 251 6.34 -7.09 -13.78
CA LEU A 251 5.74 -6.33 -12.67
C LEU A 251 6.19 -6.85 -11.30
N MET A 252 6.15 -8.17 -11.09
CA MET A 252 6.56 -8.76 -9.81
C MET A 252 8.03 -8.46 -9.51
N PHE A 253 8.91 -8.56 -10.51
CA PHE A 253 10.30 -8.15 -10.38
C PHE A 253 10.44 -6.66 -10.03
N LEU A 254 9.82 -5.77 -10.82
CA LEU A 254 9.88 -4.33 -10.62
C LEU A 254 9.32 -3.88 -9.26
N ASN A 255 8.37 -4.61 -8.68
CA ASN A 255 7.85 -4.35 -7.35
C ASN A 255 8.80 -4.80 -6.23
N ALA A 256 9.68 -5.79 -6.49
CA ALA A 256 10.67 -6.27 -5.53
C ALA A 256 11.97 -5.45 -5.55
N VAL A 257 12.36 -4.91 -6.71
CA VAL A 257 13.59 -4.10 -6.88
C VAL A 257 13.73 -2.99 -5.83
N PRO A 258 12.68 -2.18 -5.52
CA PRO A 258 12.80 -1.12 -4.54
C PRO A 258 13.40 -1.53 -3.21
N LYS A 259 12.97 -2.66 -2.66
CA LYS A 259 13.45 -3.17 -1.38
C LYS A 259 14.93 -3.52 -1.43
N PHE A 260 15.37 -4.22 -2.46
CA PHE A 260 16.78 -4.59 -2.61
C PHE A 260 17.68 -3.37 -2.78
N VAL A 261 17.22 -2.36 -3.53
CA VAL A 261 17.96 -1.11 -3.73
C VAL A 261 18.04 -0.31 -2.42
N THR A 262 16.98 -0.26 -1.62
CA THR A 262 17.03 0.40 -0.30
C THR A 262 17.93 -0.34 0.67
N ASP A 263 17.86 -1.67 0.74
CA ASP A 263 18.69 -2.47 1.65
C ASP A 263 20.17 -2.34 1.30
N THR A 264 20.51 -2.45 0.00
CA THR A 264 21.89 -2.27 -0.48
C THR A 264 22.36 -0.82 -0.33
N GLY A 265 21.50 0.14 -0.65
CA GLY A 265 21.79 1.56 -0.54
C GLY A 265 22.07 1.97 0.90
N LEU A 266 21.35 1.40 1.87
CA LEU A 266 21.58 1.64 3.30
C LEU A 266 22.93 1.08 3.76
N VAL A 267 23.33 -0.10 3.29
CA VAL A 267 24.65 -0.67 3.60
C VAL A 267 25.80 0.09 2.95
N LEU A 268 25.62 0.62 1.74
CA LEU A 268 26.68 1.38 1.04
C LEU A 268 26.82 2.83 1.51
N GLY A 269 25.80 3.37 2.17
CA GLY A 269 25.75 4.78 2.61
C GLY A 269 26.32 5.03 4.02
N PHE A 270 26.62 3.99 4.78
CA PHE A 270 27.23 4.01 6.12
C PHE A 270 28.60 3.31 6.09
#